data_AF-A0A3L7ZLM6-F1
#
_entry.id   AF-A0A3L7ZLM6-F1
#
_cell.length_a   1.000
_cell.length_b   1.000
_cell.length_c   1.000
_cell.angle_alpha   90.00
_cell.angle_beta   90.00
_cell.angle_gamma   90.00
#
_symmetry.space_group_name_H-M   'P 1'
#
loop_
_entity.id
_entity.type
_entity.pdbx_description
1 polymer ?
#
loop_
_entity_poly.entity_id
_entity_poly.type
_entity_poly.pdbx_seq_one_letter_code
_entity_poly.pdbx_strand_id
1 'polypeptide(L)'
;MEIFNNPESMTEEEKEGMAKLFESFKELVKSCEPYSNIEPVLKNTASTLSERFYQEHFIMSAILEAFFFKNEISFKELNETIVNYVPKGFIWDISVARINLVISKMIRLGLVEAIETDNKYAPNFKITDDGIKAYQEHTFQTLATSSFFNYQTYQLNKKADRMSKLMLAATIASVLVAILSVIVTIWVARK
;
A
#
# COMPACT_ATOMS: atom_id res chain seq x y z
N MET A 1 -10.61 6.84 -10.63
CA MET A 1 -12.01 6.37 -10.63
C MET A 1 -12.89 7.05 -11.68
N GLU A 2 -12.32 7.66 -12.72
CA GLU A 2 -13.05 7.89 -13.99
C GLU A 2 -12.76 6.77 -15.00
N ILE A 3 -11.56 6.17 -14.98
CA ILE A 3 -11.17 5.11 -15.94
C ILE A 3 -11.94 3.79 -15.72
N PHE A 4 -12.14 3.37 -14.46
CA PHE A 4 -12.95 2.17 -14.15
C PHE A 4 -14.45 2.38 -14.37
N ASN A 5 -14.91 3.63 -14.36
CA ASN A 5 -16.32 3.97 -14.54
C ASN A 5 -16.64 4.40 -15.99
N ASN A 6 -15.62 4.58 -16.84
CA ASN A 6 -15.78 4.91 -18.25
C ASN A 6 -14.56 4.47 -19.09
N PRO A 7 -14.44 3.17 -19.43
CA PRO A 7 -13.30 2.63 -20.18
C PRO A 7 -13.13 3.25 -21.59
N GLU A 8 -14.17 3.93 -22.08
CA GLU A 8 -14.14 4.66 -23.37
C GLU A 8 -13.40 6.00 -23.30
N SER A 9 -13.12 6.54 -22.10
CA SER A 9 -12.44 7.83 -21.94
C SER A 9 -10.90 7.74 -21.94
N MET A 10 -10.33 6.55 -22.10
CA MET A 10 -8.88 6.37 -22.23
C MET A 10 -8.44 6.77 -23.64
N THR A 11 -7.32 7.50 -23.72
CA THR A 11 -6.64 7.70 -25.00
C THR A 11 -6.11 6.37 -25.54
N GLU A 12 -5.95 6.23 -26.85
CA GLU A 12 -5.46 4.97 -27.44
C GLU A 12 -4.06 4.59 -26.95
N GLU A 13 -3.20 5.57 -26.63
CA GLU A 13 -1.88 5.33 -26.00
C GLU A 13 -2.01 4.74 -24.59
N GLU A 14 -2.95 5.23 -23.76
CA GLU A 14 -3.19 4.68 -22.42
C GLU A 14 -3.75 3.25 -22.50
N LYS A 15 -4.62 2.97 -23.47
CA LYS A 15 -5.17 1.62 -23.70
C LYS A 15 -4.07 0.65 -24.11
N GLU A 16 -3.20 1.07 -25.01
CA GLU A 16 -2.07 0.26 -25.47
C GLU A 16 -1.06 0.02 -24.34
N GLY A 17 -0.78 1.04 -23.53
CA GLY A 17 0.08 0.93 -22.34
C GLY A 17 -0.47 -0.06 -21.30
N MET A 18 -1.78 0.01 -21.00
CA MET A 18 -2.43 -0.94 -20.10
C MET A 18 -2.44 -2.36 -20.68
N ALA A 19 -2.75 -2.53 -21.97
CA ALA A 19 -2.77 -3.83 -22.63
C ALA A 19 -1.39 -4.52 -22.58
N LYS A 20 -0.32 -3.76 -22.84
CA LYS A 20 1.06 -4.24 -22.69
C LYS A 20 1.37 -4.68 -21.26
N LEU A 21 0.96 -3.89 -20.26
CA LEU A 21 1.13 -4.24 -18.84
C LEU A 21 0.40 -5.54 -18.47
N PHE A 22 -0.85 -5.71 -18.92
CA PHE A 22 -1.63 -6.92 -18.67
C PHE A 22 -1.06 -8.16 -19.36
N GLU A 23 -0.57 -8.05 -20.59
CA GLU A 23 0.09 -9.17 -21.26
C GLU A 23 1.40 -9.56 -20.56
N SER A 24 2.19 -8.60 -20.08
CA SER A 24 3.39 -8.89 -19.26
C SER A 24 3.02 -9.66 -17.98
N PHE A 25 1.94 -9.30 -17.29
CA PHE A 25 1.47 -10.05 -16.13
C PHE A 25 1.01 -11.46 -16.48
N LYS A 26 0.36 -11.65 -17.64
CA LYS A 26 -0.13 -12.93 -18.11
C LYS A 26 1.00 -13.88 -18.48
N GLU A 27 2.09 -13.37 -19.04
CA GLU A 27 3.33 -14.15 -19.24
C GLU A 27 3.98 -14.52 -17.92
N LEU A 28 3.99 -13.61 -16.95
CA LEU A 28 4.54 -13.86 -15.61
C LEU A 28 3.76 -14.96 -14.87
N VAL A 29 2.42 -14.96 -14.98
CA VAL A 29 1.55 -16.01 -14.44
C VAL A 29 1.82 -17.38 -15.09
N LYS A 30 2.14 -17.43 -16.39
CA LYS A 30 2.52 -18.68 -17.07
C LYS A 30 3.87 -19.22 -16.61
N SER A 31 4.78 -18.35 -16.16
CA SER A 31 6.11 -18.74 -15.67
C SER A 31 6.10 -19.27 -14.23
N CYS A 32 5.01 -19.05 -13.49
CA CYS A 32 4.84 -19.62 -12.15
C CYS A 32 4.17 -21.00 -12.26
N GLU A 33 4.94 -22.08 -12.15
CA GLU A 33 4.33 -23.40 -11.94
C GLU A 33 3.49 -23.37 -10.66
N PRO A 34 2.19 -23.71 -10.72
CA PRO A 34 1.38 -23.80 -9.53
C PRO A 34 1.96 -24.90 -8.65
N TYR A 35 2.35 -24.57 -7.42
CA TYR A 35 2.76 -25.56 -6.41
C TYR A 35 1.58 -26.51 -6.13
N SER A 36 1.50 -27.62 -6.88
CA SER A 36 0.36 -28.53 -6.89
C SER A 36 0.25 -29.39 -5.62
N ASN A 37 1.25 -29.34 -4.74
CA ASN A 37 1.39 -30.26 -3.60
C ASN A 37 1.33 -29.59 -2.23
N ILE A 38 0.91 -28.32 -2.16
CA ILE A 38 0.61 -27.70 -0.88
C ILE A 38 -0.89 -27.86 -0.66
N GLU A 39 -1.30 -28.83 0.15
CA GLU A 39 -2.66 -28.81 0.70
C GLU A 39 -2.87 -27.44 1.37
N PRO A 40 -3.74 -26.57 0.84
CA PRO A 40 -3.98 -25.29 1.47
C PRO A 40 -4.56 -25.62 2.84
N VAL A 41 -3.84 -25.28 3.91
CA VAL A 41 -4.37 -25.33 5.27
C VAL A 41 -5.56 -24.37 5.30
N LEU A 42 -6.74 -24.92 5.02
CA LEU A 42 -8.01 -24.29 4.66
C LEU A 42 -8.67 -23.66 5.90
N LYS A 43 -8.02 -22.64 6.45
CA LYS A 43 -8.63 -21.75 7.46
C LYS A 43 -8.46 -20.26 7.15
N ASN A 44 -7.72 -19.90 6.11
CA ASN A 44 -7.51 -18.49 5.74
C ASN A 44 -8.51 -18.10 4.63
N THR A 45 -9.26 -17.02 4.83
CA THR A 45 -10.09 -16.45 3.76
C THR A 45 -9.21 -15.75 2.72
N ALA A 46 -9.75 -15.52 1.52
CA ALA A 46 -9.07 -14.74 0.49
C ALA A 46 -8.67 -13.33 1.00
N SER A 47 -9.52 -12.70 1.82
CA SER A 47 -9.20 -11.39 2.42
C SER A 47 -8.05 -11.52 3.41
N THR A 48 -8.08 -12.50 4.31
CA THR A 48 -6.99 -12.74 5.28
C THR A 48 -5.67 -13.03 4.58
N LEU A 49 -5.69 -13.73 3.45
CA LEU A 49 -4.49 -14.00 2.67
C LEU A 49 -3.96 -12.74 1.99
N SER A 50 -4.85 -11.94 1.37
CA SER A 50 -4.48 -10.67 0.74
C SER A 50 -3.86 -9.68 1.72
N GLU A 51 -4.43 -9.57 2.92
CA GLU A 51 -3.92 -8.73 4.00
C GLU A 51 -2.52 -9.17 4.44
N ARG A 52 -2.31 -10.47 4.60
CA ARG A 52 -1.00 -11.02 4.96
C ARG A 52 0.06 -10.77 3.90
N PHE A 53 -0.28 -10.97 2.62
CA PHE A 53 0.64 -10.64 1.53
C PHE A 53 0.97 -9.16 1.51
N TYR A 54 -0.04 -8.30 1.67
CA TYR A 54 0.18 -6.86 1.73
C TYR A 54 1.11 -6.47 2.88
N GLN A 55 0.87 -6.98 4.10
CA GLN A 55 1.74 -6.79 5.26
C GLN A 55 3.17 -7.25 4.99
N GLU A 56 3.32 -8.46 4.44
CA GLU A 56 4.61 -9.05 4.16
C GLU A 56 5.41 -8.23 3.15
N HIS A 57 4.82 -7.90 2.00
CA HIS A 57 5.47 -7.09 0.97
C HIS A 57 5.82 -5.70 1.49
N PHE A 58 4.94 -5.08 2.29
CA PHE A 58 5.20 -3.78 2.88
C PHE A 58 6.40 -3.82 3.85
N ILE A 59 6.43 -4.81 4.76
CA ILE A 59 7.54 -4.98 5.71
C ILE A 59 8.84 -5.25 4.98
N MET A 60 8.85 -6.08 3.93
CA MET A 60 10.03 -6.32 3.10
C MET A 60 10.54 -5.02 2.46
N SER A 61 9.64 -4.22 1.87
CA SER A 61 10.00 -2.91 1.31
C SER A 61 10.59 -1.98 2.37
N ALA A 62 9.98 -1.89 3.54
CA ALA A 62 10.47 -1.03 4.63
C ALA A 62 11.83 -1.49 5.17
N ILE A 63 12.08 -2.80 5.24
CA ILE A 63 13.39 -3.35 5.62
C ILE A 63 14.45 -2.96 4.60
N LEU A 64 14.18 -3.12 3.30
CA LEU A 64 15.14 -2.74 2.25
C LEU A 64 15.42 -1.24 2.24
N GLU A 65 14.37 -0.42 2.39
CA GLU A 65 14.50 1.04 2.52
C GLU A 65 15.39 1.44 3.71
N ALA A 66 15.31 0.72 4.83
CA ALA A 66 16.11 1.00 6.02
C ALA A 66 17.63 0.93 5.74
N PHE A 67 18.04 0.15 4.73
CA PHE A 67 19.44 0.03 4.31
C PHE A 67 19.89 1.08 3.30
N PHE A 68 19.00 1.99 2.86
CA PHE A 68 19.35 3.00 1.87
C PHE A 68 20.53 3.90 2.29
N PHE A 69 20.60 4.27 3.56
CA PHE A 69 21.64 5.16 4.09
C PHE A 69 22.80 4.42 4.76
N LYS A 70 22.61 3.16 5.16
CA LYS A 70 23.59 2.36 5.89
C LYS A 70 23.49 0.91 5.46
N ASN A 71 24.62 0.27 5.16
CA ASN A 71 24.64 -1.15 4.81
C ASN A 71 24.38 -2.07 6.01
N GLU A 72 24.53 -1.55 7.23
CA GLU A 72 24.32 -2.26 8.49
C GLU A 72 23.37 -1.48 9.40
N ILE A 73 22.45 -2.19 10.05
CA ILE A 73 21.43 -1.62 10.92
C ILE A 73 21.20 -2.49 12.15
N SER A 74 21.00 -1.88 13.31
CA SER A 74 20.62 -2.64 14.51
C SER A 74 19.16 -3.11 14.45
N PHE A 75 18.81 -4.21 15.14
CA PHE A 75 17.41 -4.64 15.27
C PHE A 75 16.48 -3.54 15.79
N LYS A 76 16.98 -2.69 16.70
CA LYS A 76 16.21 -1.56 17.23
C LYS A 76 15.92 -0.53 16.15
N GLU A 77 16.96 -0.04 15.47
CA GLU A 77 16.80 0.96 14.39
C GLU A 77 15.94 0.42 13.23
N LEU A 78 16.06 -0.88 12.92
CA LEU A 78 15.23 -1.51 11.89
C LEU A 78 13.75 -1.50 12.26
N ASN A 79 13.41 -1.92 13.49
CA ASN A 79 12.02 -1.87 13.96
C ASN A 79 11.48 -0.44 14.00
N GLU A 80 12.27 0.53 14.48
CA GLU A 80 11.88 1.94 14.49
C GLU A 80 11.62 2.45 13.06
N THR A 81 12.45 2.05 12.10
CA THR A 81 12.28 2.42 10.69
C THR A 81 10.99 1.84 10.12
N ILE A 82 10.73 0.54 10.34
CA ILE A 82 9.49 -0.12 9.87
C ILE A 82 8.27 0.59 10.46
N VAL A 83 8.25 0.81 11.78
CA VAL A 83 7.14 1.51 12.48
C VAL A 83 6.94 2.91 11.90
N ASN A 84 8.01 3.68 11.66
CA ASN A 84 7.89 5.04 11.15
C ASN A 84 7.51 5.11 9.65
N TYR A 85 7.85 4.09 8.87
CA TYR A 85 7.53 4.02 7.44
C TYR A 85 6.08 3.58 7.19
N VAL A 86 5.46 2.88 8.14
CA VAL A 86 4.09 2.37 8.04
C VAL A 86 3.05 3.51 8.20
N PRO A 87 2.02 3.59 7.31
CA PRO A 87 0.87 4.47 7.52
C PRO A 87 0.20 4.22 8.87
N LYS A 88 -0.13 5.28 9.61
CA LYS A 88 -0.65 5.19 11.00
C LYS A 88 -1.87 4.26 11.20
N GLY A 89 -2.70 4.08 10.18
CA GLY A 89 -3.84 3.16 10.23
C GLY A 89 -3.47 1.69 10.14
N PHE A 90 -2.29 1.38 9.60
CA PHE A 90 -1.80 0.03 9.31
C PHE A 90 -0.81 -0.49 10.37
N ILE A 91 -0.30 0.41 11.21
CA ILE A 91 0.73 0.09 12.20
C ILE A 91 0.25 -0.85 13.29
N TRP A 92 -1.05 -0.80 13.60
CA TRP A 92 -1.69 -1.66 14.60
C TRP A 92 -1.94 -3.08 14.08
N ASP A 93 -1.89 -3.28 12.76
CA ASP A 93 -2.14 -4.57 12.12
C ASP A 93 -0.85 -5.41 11.98
N ILE A 94 0.31 -4.81 12.21
CA ILE A 94 1.61 -5.46 12.11
C ILE A 94 2.13 -5.84 13.51
N SER A 95 2.14 -7.14 13.82
CA SER A 95 2.77 -7.63 15.05
C SER A 95 4.29 -7.72 14.93
N VAL A 96 5.00 -7.57 16.06
CA VAL A 96 6.46 -7.80 16.13
C VAL A 96 6.83 -9.22 15.67
N ALA A 97 5.98 -10.21 15.99
CA ALA A 97 6.17 -11.58 15.52
C ALA A 97 6.13 -11.68 13.99
N ARG A 98 5.25 -10.92 13.33
CA ARG A 98 5.20 -10.85 11.86
C ARG A 98 6.48 -10.24 11.30
N ILE A 99 6.96 -9.14 11.88
CA ILE A 99 8.22 -8.50 11.47
C ILE A 99 9.38 -9.51 11.54
N ASN A 100 9.51 -10.22 12.66
CA ASN A 100 10.56 -11.23 12.85
C ASN A 100 10.47 -12.38 11.83
N LEU A 101 9.25 -12.82 11.47
CA LEU A 101 9.05 -13.82 10.43
C LEU A 101 9.50 -13.33 9.05
N VAL A 102 9.20 -12.08 8.70
CA VAL A 102 9.61 -11.48 7.43
C VAL A 102 11.13 -11.31 7.38
N ILE A 103 11.76 -10.81 8.45
CA ILE A 103 13.23 -10.74 8.56
C ILE A 103 13.85 -12.13 8.37
N SER A 104 13.31 -13.15 9.05
CA SER A 104 13.78 -14.54 8.90
C SER A 104 13.64 -15.05 7.47
N LYS A 105 12.56 -14.69 6.78
CA LYS A 105 12.36 -15.02 5.37
C LYS A 105 13.40 -14.32 4.49
N MET A 106 13.63 -13.03 4.69
CA MET A 106 14.63 -12.26 3.93
C MET A 106 16.04 -12.81 4.13
N ILE A 107 16.38 -13.27 5.34
CA ILE A 107 17.64 -13.98 5.60
C ILE A 107 17.72 -15.29 4.82
N ARG A 108 16.66 -16.10 4.84
CA ARG A 108 16.62 -17.36 4.07
C ARG A 108 16.71 -17.14 2.56
N LEU A 109 16.19 -16.03 2.07
CA LEU A 109 16.29 -15.63 0.65
C LEU A 109 17.64 -15.02 0.30
N GLY A 110 18.54 -14.85 1.27
CA GLY A 110 19.86 -14.25 1.05
C GLY A 110 19.81 -12.76 0.75
N LEU A 111 18.73 -12.05 1.11
CA LEU A 111 18.60 -10.59 0.91
C LEU A 111 19.23 -9.78 2.04
N VAL A 112 19.26 -10.37 3.24
CA VAL A 112 19.78 -9.75 4.46
C VAL A 112 20.56 -10.81 5.24
N GLU A 113 21.64 -10.44 5.90
CA GLU A 113 22.41 -11.30 6.80
C GLU A 113 22.25 -10.82 8.24
N ALA A 114 22.17 -11.75 9.19
CA ALA A 114 22.29 -11.42 10.60
C ALA A 114 23.78 -11.40 10.98
N ILE A 115 24.22 -10.30 11.57
CA ILE A 115 25.54 -10.16 12.16
C ILE A 115 25.45 -10.70 13.59
N GLU A 116 26.31 -11.67 13.92
CA GLU A 116 26.41 -12.17 15.29
C GLU A 116 26.81 -11.04 16.24
N THR A 117 26.00 -10.83 17.27
CA THR A 117 26.27 -9.91 18.37
C THR A 117 26.26 -10.68 19.68
N ASP A 118 26.86 -10.12 20.73
CA ASP A 118 26.84 -10.71 22.08
C ASP A 118 25.41 -10.97 22.60
N ASN A 119 24.42 -10.24 22.06
CA ASN A 119 23.01 -10.45 22.34
C ASN A 119 22.31 -11.17 21.17
N LYS A 120 22.18 -12.49 21.29
CA LYS A 120 21.48 -13.35 20.33
C LYS A 120 20.02 -12.95 20.05
N TYR A 121 19.39 -12.16 20.93
CA TYR A 121 18.01 -11.70 20.78
C TYR A 121 17.89 -10.33 20.09
N ALA A 122 19.01 -9.65 19.83
CA ALA A 122 19.07 -8.37 19.12
C ALA A 122 20.27 -8.36 18.17
N PRO A 123 20.27 -9.19 17.12
CA PRO A 123 21.32 -9.17 16.12
C PRO A 123 21.29 -7.86 15.34
N ASN A 124 22.44 -7.47 14.81
CA ASN A 124 22.48 -6.45 13.76
C ASN A 124 22.23 -7.14 12.42
N PHE A 125 21.87 -6.36 11.42
CA PHE A 125 21.59 -6.87 10.09
C PHE A 125 22.43 -6.14 9.07
N LYS A 126 22.79 -6.85 7.99
CA LYS A 126 23.49 -6.31 6.84
C LYS A 126 22.73 -6.66 5.57
N ILE A 127 22.59 -5.71 4.65
CA ILE A 127 22.05 -6.02 3.32
C ILE A 127 23.09 -6.74 2.46
N THR A 128 22.67 -7.73 1.70
CA THR A 128 23.53 -8.45 0.75
C THR A 128 23.49 -7.79 -0.64
N ASP A 129 24.40 -8.19 -1.54
CA ASP A 129 24.37 -7.74 -2.93
C ASP A 129 23.05 -8.10 -3.64
N ASP A 130 22.50 -9.27 -3.35
CA ASP A 130 21.20 -9.70 -3.90
C ASP A 130 20.03 -8.92 -3.27
N GLY A 131 20.15 -8.55 -1.99
CA GLY A 131 19.25 -7.59 -1.34
C GLY A 131 19.26 -6.22 -2.01
N ILE A 132 20.45 -5.71 -2.36
CA ILE A 132 20.61 -4.45 -3.10
C ILE A 132 19.94 -4.53 -4.48
N LYS A 133 20.18 -5.62 -5.24
CA LYS A 133 19.52 -5.82 -6.55
C LYS A 133 18.00 -5.88 -6.41
N ALA A 134 17.48 -6.64 -5.44
CA ALA A 134 16.05 -6.74 -5.20
C ALA A 134 15.44 -5.38 -4.83
N TYR A 135 16.16 -4.57 -4.05
CA TYR A 135 15.74 -3.21 -3.71
C TYR A 135 15.74 -2.28 -4.92
N GLN A 136 16.74 -2.37 -5.79
CA GLN A 136 16.79 -1.61 -7.05
C GLN A 136 15.60 -1.98 -7.95
N GLU A 137 15.35 -3.27 -8.17
CA GLU A 137 14.22 -3.76 -8.95
C GLU A 137 12.88 -3.31 -8.36
N HIS A 138 12.71 -3.46 -7.04
CA HIS A 138 11.52 -2.98 -6.34
C HIS A 138 11.33 -1.47 -6.49
N THR A 139 12.41 -0.69 -6.40
CA THR A 139 12.37 0.77 -6.61
C THR A 139 11.96 1.11 -8.02
N PHE A 140 12.51 0.45 -9.04
CA PHE A 140 12.11 0.66 -10.43
C PHE A 140 10.65 0.29 -10.70
N GLN A 141 10.19 -0.84 -10.18
CA GLN A 141 8.79 -1.26 -10.27
C GLN A 141 7.86 -0.29 -9.54
N THR A 142 8.25 0.18 -8.37
CA THR A 142 7.51 1.17 -7.57
C THR A 142 7.47 2.52 -8.26
N LEU A 143 8.56 2.98 -8.86
CA LEU A 143 8.59 4.21 -9.66
C LEU A 143 7.66 4.09 -10.87
N ALA A 144 7.73 2.99 -11.63
CA ALA A 144 6.84 2.75 -12.75
C ALA A 144 5.36 2.74 -12.32
N THR A 145 5.06 2.03 -11.24
CA THR A 145 3.70 1.91 -10.69
C THR A 145 3.20 3.23 -10.10
N SER A 146 4.03 3.95 -9.35
CA SER A 146 3.66 5.22 -8.71
C SER A 146 3.52 6.36 -9.72
N SER A 147 4.39 6.46 -10.73
CA SER A 147 4.24 7.43 -11.81
C SER A 147 2.90 7.25 -12.53
N PHE A 148 2.45 6.01 -12.72
CA PHE A 148 1.17 5.72 -13.37
C PHE A 148 -0.04 5.87 -12.42
N PHE A 149 -0.01 5.23 -11.25
CA PHE A 149 -1.17 5.12 -10.34
C PHE A 149 -1.22 6.18 -9.23
N ASN A 150 -0.08 6.67 -8.71
CA ASN A 150 -0.09 7.67 -7.62
C ASN A 150 -0.46 9.06 -8.14
N TYR A 151 -0.11 9.39 -9.39
CA TYR A 151 -0.62 10.61 -10.01
C TYR A 151 -2.16 10.58 -10.13
N GLN A 152 -2.72 9.45 -10.56
CA GLN A 152 -4.18 9.28 -10.63
C GLN A 152 -4.83 9.32 -9.24
N THR A 153 -4.24 8.66 -8.25
CA THR A 153 -4.72 8.68 -6.86
C THR A 153 -4.65 10.09 -6.27
N TYR A 154 -3.58 10.85 -6.54
CA TYR A 154 -3.47 12.25 -6.16
C TYR A 154 -4.58 13.10 -6.78
N GLN A 155 -4.84 12.93 -8.09
CA GLN A 155 -5.93 13.64 -8.77
C GLN A 155 -7.31 13.27 -8.20
N LEU A 156 -7.52 12.00 -7.85
CA LEU A 156 -8.76 11.54 -7.24
C LEU A 156 -8.95 12.10 -5.84
N ASN A 157 -7.91 12.10 -5.00
CA ASN A 157 -7.96 12.70 -3.67
C ASN A 157 -8.21 14.21 -3.76
N LYS A 158 -7.62 14.90 -4.74
CA LYS A 158 -7.89 16.33 -5.00
C LYS A 158 -9.31 16.60 -5.47
N LYS A 159 -9.87 15.74 -6.33
CA LYS A 159 -11.28 15.80 -6.75
C LYS A 159 -12.22 15.50 -5.58
N ALA A 160 -11.93 14.47 -4.78
CA ALA A 160 -12.72 14.09 -3.60
C ALA A 160 -12.72 15.18 -2.52
N ASP A 161 -11.58 15.82 -2.24
CA ASP A 161 -11.49 16.95 -1.30
C ASP A 161 -12.34 18.15 -1.77
N ARG A 162 -12.28 18.49 -3.07
CA ARG A 162 -13.15 19.52 -3.66
C ARG A 162 -14.64 19.16 -3.54
N MET A 163 -14.99 17.91 -3.83
CA MET A 163 -16.37 17.44 -3.75
C MET A 163 -16.90 17.43 -2.32
N SER A 164 -16.06 17.02 -1.35
CA SER A 164 -16.37 17.07 0.08
C SER A 164 -16.65 18.50 0.55
N LYS A 165 -15.80 19.47 0.18
CA LYS A 165 -16.02 20.89 0.49
C LYS A 165 -17.31 21.44 -0.11
N LEU A 166 -17.63 21.08 -1.36
CA LEU A 166 -18.88 21.47 -2.01
C LEU A 166 -20.11 20.84 -1.35
N MET A 167 -20.05 19.56 -0.96
CA MET A 167 -21.13 18.91 -0.22
C MET A 167 -21.35 19.55 1.15
N LEU A 168 -20.30 19.95 1.84
CA LEU A 168 -20.40 20.65 3.13
C LEU A 168 -21.09 22.01 2.94
N ALA A 169 -20.71 22.78 1.91
CA ALA A 169 -21.38 24.03 1.56
C ALA A 169 -22.85 23.83 1.18
N ALA A 170 -23.18 22.81 0.38
CA ALA A 170 -24.55 22.47 0.02
C ALA A 170 -25.39 22.06 1.23
N THR A 171 -24.80 21.33 2.18
CA THR A 171 -25.44 20.94 3.44
C THR A 171 -25.74 22.15 4.31
N ILE A 172 -24.81 23.09 4.42
CA ILE A 172 -25.05 24.36 5.15
C ILE A 172 -26.19 25.15 4.48
N ALA A 173 -26.18 25.27 3.15
CA ALA A 173 -27.23 25.97 2.42
C ALA A 173 -28.60 25.31 2.60
N SER A 174 -28.69 23.98 2.54
CA SER A 174 -29.95 23.25 2.72
C SER A 174 -30.53 23.44 4.12
N VAL A 175 -29.67 23.44 5.16
CA VAL A 175 -30.08 23.73 6.54
C VAL A 175 -30.63 25.15 6.67
N LEU A 176 -29.98 26.15 6.06
CA LEU A 176 -30.47 27.53 6.07
C LEU A 176 -31.83 27.67 5.37
N VAL A 177 -32.02 27.01 4.22
CA VAL A 177 -33.31 26.99 3.51
C VAL A 177 -34.40 26.32 4.35
N ALA A 178 -34.08 25.21 5.04
CA ALA A 178 -35.02 24.55 5.93
C ALA A 178 -35.47 25.45 7.09
N ILE A 179 -34.52 26.15 7.73
CA ILE A 179 -34.83 27.11 8.81
C ILE A 179 -35.72 28.25 8.30
N LEU A 180 -35.38 28.84 7.15
CA LEU A 180 -36.18 29.89 6.51
C LEU A 180 -37.59 29.41 6.18
N SER A 181 -37.73 28.19 5.66
CA SER A 181 -39.04 27.60 5.35
C SER A 181 -39.91 27.45 6.61
N VAL A 182 -39.33 27.01 7.73
CA VAL A 182 -40.05 26.93 9.01
C VAL A 182 -40.48 28.31 9.50
N ILE A 183 -39.60 29.32 9.43
CA ILE A 183 -39.92 30.71 9.83
C ILE A 183 -41.08 31.27 8.98
N VAL A 184 -41.01 31.10 7.66
CA VAL A 184 -42.07 31.55 6.73
C VAL A 184 -43.39 30.84 7.06
N THR A 185 -43.34 29.54 7.35
CA THR A 185 -44.54 28.75 7.68
C THR A 185 -45.18 29.26 8.97
N ILE A 186 -44.40 29.53 10.01
CA ILE A 186 -44.88 30.10 11.29
C ILE A 186 -45.46 31.51 11.07
N TRP A 187 -44.82 32.34 10.24
CA TRP A 187 -45.30 33.69 9.95
C TRP A 187 -46.63 33.68 9.20
N VAL A 188 -46.77 32.84 8.17
CA VAL A 188 -48.02 32.67 7.42
C VAL A 188 -49.13 32.11 8.31
N ALA A 189 -48.83 31.14 9.17
CA ALA A 189 -49.83 30.56 10.09
C ALA A 189 -50.29 31.50 11.22
N ARG A 190 -49.53 32.57 11.49
CA ARG A 190 -49.86 33.61 12.49
C ARG A 190 -50.62 34.81 11.90
N LYS A 191 -50.78 34.87 10.58
CA LYS A 191 -51.50 35.92 9.86
C LYS A 191 -52.92 35.48 9.57
#